data_AF-A0A7Y0H1E9-F1
#
_entry.id   AF-A0A7Y0H1E9-F1
#
_cell.length_a   1.000
_cell.length_b   1.000
_cell.length_c   1.000
_cell.angle_alpha   90.00
_cell.angle_beta   90.00
_cell.angle_gamma   90.00
#
_symmetry.space_group_name_H-M   'P 1'
#
loop_
_entity.id
_entity.type
_entity.pdbx_description
1 polymer ?
#
loop_
_entity_poly.entity_id
_entity_poly.type
_entity_poly.pdbx_seq_one_letter_code
_entity_poly.pdbx_strand_id
1 'polypeptide(L)' 'DRAALDLVARALLDVVVARGGWDLEIVRPLTWVRLAAGRLPYDVDVLAEALSPQYSSDAVPDLGRILPIL' A
#
# COMPACT_ATOMS: atom_id res chain seq x y z
N ASP A 1 -3.69 -18.95 -1.40
CA ASP A 1 -2.61 -18.94 -2.39
C ASP A 1 -1.75 -17.69 -2.17
N ARG A 2 -0.43 -17.83 -1.98
CA ARG A 2 0.49 -16.70 -1.72
C ARG A 2 0.79 -15.89 -2.98
N ALA A 3 0.99 -16.57 -4.12
CA ALA A 3 1.31 -15.91 -5.38
C ALA A 3 0.15 -15.03 -5.86
N ALA A 4 -1.09 -15.51 -5.68
CA ALA A 4 -2.28 -14.71 -5.97
C ALA A 4 -2.36 -13.45 -5.10
N LEU A 5 -2.03 -13.54 -3.81
CA LEU A 5 -2.01 -12.39 -2.91
C LEU A 5 -0.94 -11.37 -3.33
N ASP A 6 0.28 -11.83 -3.62
CA ASP A 6 1.39 -10.96 -4.02
C ASP A 6 1.09 -10.24 -5.35
N LEU A 7 0.46 -10.93 -6.30
CA LEU A 7 0.02 -10.35 -7.57
C LEU A 7 -1.00 -9.22 -7.35
N VAL A 8 -2.03 -9.47 -6.55
CA VAL A 8 -3.06 -8.46 -6.24
C VAL A 8 -2.45 -7.29 -5.48
N ALA A 9 -1.60 -7.57 -4.49
CA ALA A 9 -0.94 -6.55 -3.68
C ALA A 9 -0.12 -5.59 -4.56
N ARG A 10 0.66 -6.13 -5.50
CA ARG A 10 1.46 -5.34 -6.46
C ARG A 10 0.58 -4.52 -7.39
N ALA A 11 -0.44 -5.13 -8.00
CA ALA A 11 -1.35 -4.42 -8.90
C ALA A 11 -2.04 -3.22 -8.22
N LEU A 12 -2.41 -3.37 -6.94
CA LEU A 12 -2.98 -2.27 -6.16
C LEU A 12 -1.95 -1.18 -5.83
N LEU A 13 -0.70 -1.55 -5.57
CA LEU A 13 0.37 -0.58 -5.34
C LEU A 13 0.69 0.21 -6.62
N ASP A 14 0.74 -0.45 -7.78
CA ASP A 14 0.97 0.20 -9.07
C ASP A 14 -0.05 1.31 -9.35
N VAL A 15 -1.32 1.08 -8.97
CA VAL A 15 -2.39 2.08 -9.08
C VAL A 15 -2.13 3.33 -8.22
N VAL A 16 -1.57 3.15 -7.02
CA VAL A 16 -1.25 4.28 -6.13
C VAL A 16 -0.01 5.02 -6.60
N VAL A 17 1.05 4.30 -6.97
CA VAL A 17 2.30 4.87 -7.49
C VAL A 17 2.02 5.66 -8.77
N ALA A 18 1.17 5.15 -9.66
CA ALA A 18 0.77 5.88 -10.87
C ALA A 18 0.05 7.22 -10.59
N ARG A 19 -0.57 7.38 -9.41
CA ARG A 19 -1.29 8.60 -9.02
C ARG A 19 -0.45 9.59 -8.23
N GLY A 20 0.53 9.11 -7.46
CA GLY A 20 1.29 9.95 -6.53
C GLY A 20 2.79 10.02 -6.76
N GLY A 21 3.34 9.16 -7.62
CA GLY A 21 4.76 9.19 -8.00
C GLY A 21 5.74 8.80 -6.88
N TRP A 22 5.32 7.95 -5.95
CA TRP A 22 6.14 7.49 -4.83
C TRP A 22 6.78 6.13 -5.11
N ASP A 23 8.01 5.92 -4.65
CA ASP A 23 8.68 4.63 -4.69
C ASP A 23 8.47 3.87 -3.38
N LEU A 24 7.51 2.93 -3.39
CA LEU A 24 7.10 2.14 -2.23
C LEU A 24 7.28 0.65 -2.47
N GLU A 25 7.55 -0.08 -1.39
CA GLU A 25 7.63 -1.54 -1.37
C GLU A 25 6.60 -2.14 -0.42
N ILE A 26 6.14 -3.35 -0.72
CA ILE A 26 5.14 -4.07 0.07
C ILE A 26 5.84 -4.91 1.14
N VAL A 27 5.61 -4.59 2.41
CA VAL A 27 6.15 -5.33 3.56
C VAL A 27 5.15 -6.37 4.06
N ARG A 28 3.86 -6.00 4.14
CA ARG A 28 2.77 -6.91 4.56
C ARG A 28 1.64 -6.92 3.53
N PRO A 29 1.69 -7.86 2.55
CA PRO A 29 0.74 -7.90 1.43
C PRO A 29 -0.73 -7.97 1.84
N LEU A 30 -1.06 -8.78 2.86
CA LEU A 30 -2.45 -8.92 3.31
C LEU A 30 -2.99 -7.65 3.98
N THR A 31 -2.17 -6.99 4.80
CA THR A 31 -2.53 -5.72 5.44
C THR A 31 -2.74 -4.64 4.40
N TRP A 32 -1.81 -4.54 3.44
CA TRP A 32 -1.91 -3.61 2.31
C TRP A 32 -3.20 -3.81 1.52
N VAL A 33 -3.48 -5.04 1.06
CA VAL A 33 -4.69 -5.34 0.29
C VAL A 33 -5.96 -4.98 1.06
N ARG A 34 -5.99 -5.23 2.37
CA ARG A 34 -7.17 -4.88 3.20
C ARG A 34 -7.37 -3.37 3.33
N LEU A 35 -6.30 -2.58 3.50
CA LEU A 35 -6.38 -1.12 3.50
C LEU A 35 -6.84 -0.60 2.13
N ALA A 36 -6.17 -1.05 1.06
CA ALA A 36 -6.47 -0.64 -0.31
C ALA A 36 -7.92 -0.97 -0.73
N ALA A 37 -8.46 -2.08 -0.23
CA ALA A 37 -9.83 -2.52 -0.49
C ALA A 37 -10.87 -2.00 0.52
N GLY A 38 -10.50 -1.12 1.47
CA GLY A 38 -11.41 -0.58 2.49
C GLY A 38 -11.93 -1.64 3.48
N ARG A 39 -11.28 -2.81 3.56
CA ARG A 39 -11.60 -3.88 4.53
C ARG A 39 -10.98 -3.64 5.89
N LEU A 40 -10.07 -2.68 5.99
CA LEU A 40 -9.61 -2.07 7.23
C LEU A 40 -9.88 -0.56 7.14
N PRO A 41 -10.31 0.10 8.23
CA PRO A 41 -10.32 1.55 8.31
C PRO A 41 -8.93 2.11 7.99
N TYR A 42 -8.88 3.28 7.35
CA TYR A 42 -7.61 3.93 7.06
C TYR A 42 -6.95 4.39 8.35
N ASP A 43 -5.69 3.99 8.52
CA ASP A 43 -4.81 4.37 9.62
C ASP A 43 -3.39 4.46 9.05
N VAL A 44 -2.73 5.60 9.30
CA VAL A 44 -1.40 5.89 8.76
C VAL A 44 -0.32 5.00 9.38
N ASP A 45 -0.48 4.61 10.65
CA ASP A 45 0.48 3.74 11.33
C ASP A 45 0.35 2.32 10.77
N VAL A 46 -0.87 1.85 10.54
CA VAL A 46 -1.13 0.55 9.88
C VAL A 46 -0.63 0.56 8.43
N LEU A 47 -0.68 1.71 7.75
CA LEU A 47 -0.10 1.86 6.42
C LEU A 47 1.43 1.78 6.45
N ALA A 48 2.08 2.50 7.37
CA ALA A 48 3.53 2.46 7.57
C ALA A 48 4.03 1.07 8.01
N GLU A 49 3.14 0.27 8.59
CA GLU A 49 3.37 -1.14 8.86
C GLU A 49 3.32 -2.01 7.60
N ALA A 50 2.48 -1.66 6.62
CA ALA A 50 2.21 -2.47 5.44
C ALA A 50 3.13 -2.16 4.25
N LEU A 51 3.59 -0.91 4.15
CA LEU A 51 4.44 -0.40 3.08
C LEU A 51 5.71 0.21 3.68
N SER A 52 6.79 0.21 2.89
CA SER A 52 8.03 0.91 3.20
C SER A 52 8.42 1.79 2.02
N PRO A 53 9.09 2.94 2.24
CA PRO A 53 9.81 3.59 1.16
C PRO A 53 10.91 2.67 0.63
N GLN A 54 11.19 2.75 -0.66
CA GLN A 54 12.34 2.07 -1.27
C GLN A 54 13.67 2.68 -0.80
N TYR A 55 13.71 4.00 -0.63
CA TYR A 55 14.89 4.72 -0.16
C TYR A 55 14.77 5.08 1.31
N SER A 56 15.82 4.79 2.09
CA SER A 56 15.80 4.99 3.55
C SER A 56 15.75 6.46 4.00
N SER A 57 15.99 7.41 3.08
CA SER A 57 15.80 8.84 3.32
C SER A 57 14.35 9.29 3.29
N ASP A 58 13.46 8.46 2.73
CA ASP A 58 12.07 8.82 2.48
C ASP A 58 11.16 8.33 3.61
N ALA A 59 9.90 8.75 3.56
CA ALA A 59 8.84 8.30 4.47
C ALA A 59 7.65 7.77 3.67
N VAL A 60 6.86 6.88 4.29
CA VAL A 60 5.59 6.46 3.70
C VAL A 60 4.65 7.67 3.67
N PRO A 61 4.12 8.08 2.50
CA PRO A 61 3.21 9.20 2.39
C PRO A 61 1.85 8.86 3.00
N ASP A 62 1.12 9.88 3.45
CA ASP A 62 -0.29 9.74 3.79
C ASP A 62 -1.10 9.52 2.49
N LEU A 63 -1.78 8.37 2.44
CA LEU A 63 -2.58 7.92 1.30
C LEU A 63 -4.08 8.06 1.55
N GLY A 64 -4.52 8.69 2.64
CA GLY A 64 -5.93 8.81 3.03
C GLY A 64 -6.81 9.54 2.01
N ARG A 65 -6.21 10.32 1.09
CA ARG A 65 -6.92 10.95 -0.04
C ARG A 65 -7.07 10.06 -1.27
N ILE A 66 -6.37 8.93 -1.31
CA ILE A 66 -6.36 7.98 -2.42
C ILE A 66 -7.09 6.69 -2.03
N LEU A 67 -6.98 6.26 -0.78
CA LEU A 67 -7.57 5.01 -0.29
C LEU A 67 -9.01 5.22 0.26
N PRO A 68 -9.88 4.20 0.16
CA PRO A 68 -9.68 2.94 -0.58
C PRO A 68 -9.79 3.14 -2.10
N ILE A 69 -9.22 2.21 -2.86
CA ILE A 69 -9.18 2.26 -4.34
C ILE A 69 -10.10 1.22 -5.01
N LEU A 70 -10.80 0.40 -4.22
CA LEU A 70 -11.83 -0.55 -4.67
C LEU A 70 -13.20 -0.20 -4.10
#